data_AF-A0A2U8WM72-F1
#
_entry.id   AF-A0A2U8WM72-F1
#
_cell.length_a   1.000
_cell.length_b   1.000
_cell.length_c   1.000
_cell.angle_alpha   90.00
_cell.angle_beta   90.00
_cell.angle_gamma   90.00
#
_symmetry.space_group_name_H-M   'P 1'
#
loop_
_entity.id
_entity.type
_entity.pdbx_description
1 polymer ?
#
loop_
_entity_poly.entity_id
_entity_poly.type
_entity_poly.pdbx_seq_one_letter_code
_entity_poly.pdbx_strand_id
1 'polypeptide(L)'
;MTTEAFASAFDALADDPVEAANMTARADLLLQIRERIRSWALPQVQAAARLNLTRPRLNDWMRGKLDTVSLDARVNIATAAGSVLRIHLEDAA
;
A
#
# COMPACT_ATOMS: atom_id res chain seq x y z
N MET A 1 32.99 -7.35 8.02
CA MET A 1 31.55 -7.21 7.73
C MET A 1 31.22 -8.18 6.61
N THR A 2 30.41 -9.19 6.89
CA THR A 2 29.82 -10.05 5.87
C THR A 2 28.57 -9.36 5.33
N THR A 3 28.45 -9.26 4.00
CA THR A 3 27.28 -8.70 3.32
C THR A 3 26.41 -9.87 2.88
N GLU A 4 25.18 -9.93 3.37
CA GLU A 4 24.17 -10.89 2.92
C GLU A 4 23.33 -10.27 1.79
N ALA A 5 23.01 -11.10 0.80
CA ALA A 5 22.16 -10.72 -0.32
C ALA A 5 20.79 -11.37 -0.16
N PHE A 6 19.74 -10.56 -0.27
CA PHE A 6 18.35 -10.97 -0.15
C PHE A 6 17.62 -10.70 -1.46
N ALA A 7 16.59 -11.48 -1.77
CA ALA A 7 15.78 -11.31 -2.99
C ALA A 7 14.94 -10.02 -2.92
N SER A 8 14.45 -9.67 -1.72
CA SER A 8 13.77 -8.41 -1.46
C SER A 8 14.24 -7.75 -0.17
N ALA A 9 13.99 -6.44 -0.04
CA ALA A 9 14.24 -5.73 1.22
C ALA A 9 13.40 -6.26 2.39
N PHE A 10 12.25 -6.89 2.10
CA PHE A 10 11.38 -7.46 3.13
C PHE A 10 11.90 -8.80 3.66
N ASP A 11 12.57 -9.60 2.82
CA ASP A 11 13.24 -10.83 3.28
C ASP A 11 14.40 -10.54 4.25
N ALA A 12 15.00 -9.35 4.15
CA ALA A 12 16.03 -8.89 5.07
C ALA A 12 15.47 -8.30 6.38
N LEU A 13 14.19 -7.92 6.40
CA LEU A 13 13.55 -7.19 7.50
C LEU A 13 12.58 -8.04 8.34
N ALA A 14 12.00 -9.09 7.75
CA ALA A 14 10.99 -9.92 8.38
C ALA A 14 11.61 -11.10 9.14
N ASP A 15 10.93 -11.54 10.20
CA ASP A 15 11.36 -12.70 10.99
C ASP A 15 11.05 -14.03 10.27
N ASP A 16 10.05 -14.03 9.39
CA ASP A 16 9.64 -15.21 8.61
C ASP A 16 9.10 -14.87 7.20
N PRO A 17 9.03 -15.84 6.29
CA PRO A 17 8.56 -15.63 4.91
C PRO A 17 7.10 -15.16 4.81
N VAL A 18 6.23 -15.52 5.76
CA VAL A 18 4.82 -15.10 5.79
C VAL A 18 4.74 -13.61 6.11
N GLU A 19 5.54 -13.14 7.06
CA GLU A 19 5.66 -11.72 7.38
C GLU A 19 6.22 -10.93 6.18
N ALA A 20 7.30 -11.41 5.55
CA ALA A 20 7.88 -10.78 4.36
C ALA A 20 6.86 -10.64 3.22
N ALA A 21 6.10 -11.71 2.93
CA ALA A 21 5.06 -11.71 1.92
C ALA A 21 3.93 -10.71 2.26
N ASN A 22 3.54 -10.62 3.54
CA ASN A 22 2.53 -9.69 3.99
C ASN A 22 2.99 -8.24 3.85
N MET A 23 4.23 -7.93 4.26
CA MET A 23 4.84 -6.61 4.10
C MET A 23 4.90 -6.21 2.62
N THR A 24 5.33 -7.13 1.76
CA THR A 24 5.43 -6.92 0.31
C THR A 24 4.07 -6.57 -0.28
N ALA A 25 3.06 -7.43 -0.10
CA ALA A 25 1.71 -7.20 -0.63
C ALA A 25 1.09 -5.90 -0.10
N ARG A 26 1.32 -5.59 1.18
CA ARG A 26 0.87 -4.36 1.83
C ARG A 26 1.51 -3.12 1.23
N ALA A 27 2.81 -3.16 0.98
CA ALA A 27 3.58 -2.06 0.42
C ALA A 27 3.20 -1.81 -1.05
N ASP A 28 3.09 -2.87 -1.85
CA ASP A 28 2.75 -2.78 -3.28
C ASP A 28 1.37 -2.15 -3.50
N LEU A 29 0.35 -2.63 -2.77
CA LEU A 29 -0.99 -2.07 -2.87
C LEU A 29 -1.02 -0.59 -2.47
N LEU A 30 -0.31 -0.23 -1.40
CA LEU A 30 -0.22 1.16 -0.95
C LEU A 30 0.44 2.04 -2.01
N LEU A 31 1.55 1.57 -2.59
CA LEU A 31 2.28 2.30 -3.61
C LEU A 31 1.39 2.59 -4.82
N GLN A 32 0.71 1.57 -5.35
CA GLN A 32 -0.16 1.73 -6.52
C GLN A 32 -1.30 2.72 -6.26
N ILE A 33 -1.96 2.64 -5.11
CA ILE A 33 -3.03 3.57 -4.76
C ILE A 33 -2.47 4.99 -4.57
N ARG A 34 -1.31 5.16 -3.96
CA ARG A 34 -0.66 6.49 -3.81
C ARG A 34 -0.35 7.11 -5.16
N GLU A 35 0.20 6.33 -6.09
CA GLU A 35 0.48 6.80 -7.45
C GLU A 35 -0.81 7.17 -8.17
N ARG A 36 -1.87 6.36 -8.02
CA ARG A 36 -3.20 6.71 -8.55
C ARG A 36 -3.72 8.04 -8.01
N ILE A 37 -3.65 8.27 -6.70
CA ILE A 37 -4.08 9.53 -6.08
C ILE A 37 -3.22 10.70 -6.55
N ARG A 38 -1.90 10.52 -6.63
CA ARG A 38 -0.94 11.54 -7.12
C ARG A 38 -1.22 11.92 -8.58
N SER A 39 -1.57 10.95 -9.42
CA SER A 39 -1.89 11.17 -10.84
C SER A 39 -3.08 12.11 -11.08
N TRP A 40 -3.93 12.34 -10.07
CA TRP A 40 -5.03 13.30 -10.20
C TRP A 40 -4.55 14.75 -10.23
N ALA A 41 -3.31 15.04 -9.80
CA ALA A 41 -2.76 16.39 -9.69
C ALA A 41 -3.66 17.37 -8.90
N LEU A 42 -4.43 16.84 -7.95
CA LEU A 42 -5.36 17.62 -7.14
C LEU A 42 -4.73 18.04 -5.81
N PRO A 43 -5.11 19.21 -5.26
CA PRO A 43 -4.86 19.53 -3.86
C PRO A 43 -5.42 18.44 -2.94
N GLN A 44 -4.73 18.17 -1.84
CA GLN A 44 -5.08 17.08 -0.92
C GLN A 44 -6.53 17.16 -0.39
N VAL A 45 -7.08 18.36 -0.20
CA VAL A 45 -8.48 18.55 0.21
C VAL A 45 -9.46 18.00 -0.84
N GLN A 46 -9.16 18.23 -2.12
CA GLN A 46 -10.01 17.77 -3.22
C GLN A 46 -9.87 16.26 -3.43
N ALA A 47 -8.66 15.73 -3.32
CA ALA A 47 -8.43 14.29 -3.33
C ALA A 47 -9.17 13.58 -2.18
N ALA A 48 -9.20 14.18 -0.99
CA ALA A 48 -9.93 13.66 0.16
C ALA A 48 -11.44 13.65 -0.11
N ALA A 49 -11.99 14.76 -0.62
CA ALA A 49 -13.40 14.85 -1.01
C ALA A 49 -13.79 13.81 -2.06
N ARG A 50 -12.94 13.61 -3.09
CA ARG A 50 -13.15 12.60 -4.15
C ARG A 50 -13.20 11.18 -3.59
N LEU A 51 -12.43 10.89 -2.55
CA LEU A 51 -12.40 9.59 -1.87
C LEU A 51 -13.44 9.47 -0.74
N ASN A 52 -14.27 10.49 -0.52
CA ASN A 52 -15.18 10.58 0.62
C ASN A 52 -14.46 10.42 1.98
N LEU A 53 -13.26 11.00 2.09
CA LEU A 53 -12.42 11.01 3.29
C LEU A 53 -12.25 12.43 3.83
N THR A 54 -11.94 12.54 5.11
CA THR A 54 -11.43 13.79 5.67
C THR A 54 -9.97 14.00 5.27
N ARG A 55 -9.53 15.26 5.17
CA ARG A 55 -8.12 15.59 4.86
C ARG A 55 -7.13 14.96 5.85
N PRO A 56 -7.35 14.97 7.19
CA PRO A 56 -6.44 14.29 8.13
C PRO A 56 -6.36 12.78 7.88
N ARG A 57 -7.49 12.13 7.59
CA ARG A 57 -7.52 10.69 7.28
C ARG A 57 -6.74 10.36 6.02
N LEU A 58 -6.93 11.14 4.95
CA LEU A 58 -6.12 10.98 3.73
C LEU A 58 -4.63 11.21 4.00
N ASN A 59 -4.27 12.19 4.85
CA ASN A 59 -2.88 12.48 5.19
C ASN A 59 -2.20 11.33 5.96
N ASP A 60 -2.86 10.77 6.97
CA ASP A 60 -2.35 9.61 7.71
C ASP A 60 -2.16 8.40 6.78
N TRP A 61 -3.10 8.21 5.85
CA TRP A 61 -3.05 7.15 4.85
C TRP A 61 -1.87 7.34 3.87
N MET A 62 -1.70 8.55 3.32
CA MET A 62 -0.60 8.90 2.41
C MET A 62 0.78 8.83 3.08
N ARG A 63 0.87 9.00 4.40
CA ARG A 63 2.12 8.85 5.17
C ARG A 63 2.45 7.41 5.53
N GLY A 64 1.51 6.49 5.33
CA GLY A 64 1.79 5.07 5.52
C GLY A 64 1.95 4.74 6.98
N LYS A 65 1.04 5.25 7.81
CA LYS A 65 0.70 4.62 9.09
C LYS A 65 0.04 3.26 8.81
N LEU A 66 0.80 2.39 8.14
CA LEU A 66 0.38 1.15 7.47
C LEU A 66 -0.22 0.17 8.45
N ASP A 67 0.31 0.17 9.66
CA ASP A 67 -0.07 -0.73 10.74
C ASP A 67 -1.48 -0.42 11.26
N THR A 68 -1.98 0.80 11.01
CA THR A 68 -3.32 1.24 11.43
C THR A 68 -4.38 1.07 10.34
N VAL A 69 -3.98 0.69 9.12
CA VAL A 69 -4.89 0.57 7.98
C VAL A 69 -4.93 -0.88 7.53
N SER A 70 -6.06 -1.54 7.80
CA SER A 70 -6.33 -2.90 7.36
C SER A 70 -6.21 -3.04 5.84
N LEU A 71 -5.96 -4.27 5.37
CA LEU A 71 -5.96 -4.57 3.93
C LEU A 71 -7.30 -4.17 3.29
N ASP A 72 -8.42 -4.51 3.92
CA ASP A 72 -9.78 -4.16 3.48
C ASP A 72 -9.96 -2.64 3.26
N ALA A 73 -9.48 -1.81 4.20
CA ALA A 73 -9.56 -0.36 4.05
C ALA A 73 -8.77 0.15 2.82
N ARG A 74 -7.68 -0.53 2.44
CA ARG A 74 -6.92 -0.20 1.22
C ARG A 74 -7.69 -0.62 -0.02
N VAL A 75 -8.34 -1.78 0.00
CA VAL A 75 -9.22 -2.24 -1.09
C VAL A 75 -10.35 -1.22 -1.33
N ASN A 76 -11.00 -0.76 -0.26
CA ASN A 76 -12.07 0.25 -0.36
C ASN A 76 -11.58 1.56 -0.97
N ILE A 77 -10.40 2.05 -0.58
CA ILE A 77 -9.81 3.27 -1.14
C ILE A 77 -9.37 3.07 -2.59
N ALA A 78 -8.80 1.92 -2.94
CA ALA A 78 -8.44 1.60 -4.33
C ALA A 78 -9.67 1.66 -5.25
N THR A 79 -10.78 1.06 -4.82
CA THR A 79 -12.05 1.08 -5.54
C THR A 79 -12.61 2.49 -5.65
N ALA A 80 -12.61 3.27 -4.55
CA ALA A 80 -13.01 4.67 -4.55
C ALA A 80 -12.12 5.55 -5.46
N ALA A 81 -10.85 5.17 -5.63
CA ALA A 81 -9.92 5.82 -6.56
C ALA A 81 -10.13 5.42 -8.04
N GLY A 82 -11.13 4.58 -8.32
CA GLY A 82 -11.48 4.09 -9.65
C GLY A 82 -10.53 3.01 -10.16
N SER A 83 -9.89 2.26 -9.26
CA SER A 83 -9.07 1.09 -9.60
C SER A 83 -9.89 -0.19 -9.43
N VAL A 84 -9.59 -1.21 -10.22
CA VAL A 84 -10.10 -2.58 -10.04
C VAL A 84 -9.00 -3.42 -9.42
N LEU A 85 -9.26 -4.02 -8.25
CA LEU A 85 -8.31 -4.91 -7.59
C LEU A 85 -8.43 -6.34 -8.14
N ARG A 86 -7.30 -6.97 -8.45
CA ARG A 86 -7.20 -8.41 -8.69
C ARG A 86 -6.00 -8.95 -7.92
N ILE A 87 -6.20 -10.07 -7.24
CA ILE A 87 -5.14 -10.80 -6.53
C ILE A 87 -4.83 -12.05 -7.36
N HIS A 88 -3.56 -12.22 -7.68
CA HIS A 88 -3.03 -13.38 -8.39
C HIS A 88 -2.09 -14.12 -7.44
N LEU A 89 -2.18 -15.44 -7.44
CA LEU A 89 -1.27 -16.32 -6.70
C LEU A 89 -0.33 -16.97 -7.71
N GLU A 90 0.93 -17.04 -7.36
CA GLU A 90 1.97 -17.70 -8.13
C GLU A 90 2.58 -18.81 -7.26
N ASP A 91 3.05 -19.88 -7.90
CA ASP A 91 3.74 -20.95 -7.18
C ASP A 91 5.09 -20.42 -6.67
N ALA A 92 5.42 -20.75 -5.42
CA ALA A 92 6.73 -20.44 -4.87
C ALA A 92 7.80 -21.27 -5.62
N ALA A 93 8.83 -20.58 -6.15
CA ALA A 93 9.96 -21.19 -6.83
C ALA A 93 10.93 -21.89 -5.86
#